data_AF-A0A975D6A8-F1
#
_entry.id   AF-A0A975D6A8-F1
#
_cell.length_a   1.000
_cell.length_b   1.000
_cell.length_c   1.000
_cell.angle_alpha   90.00
_cell.angle_beta   90.00
_cell.angle_gamma   90.00
#
_symmetry.space_group_name_H-M   'P 1'
#
loop_
_entity.id
_entity.type
_entity.pdbx_description
1 polymer ?
#
loop_
_entity_poly.entity_id
_entity_poly.type
_entity_poly.pdbx_seq_one_letter_code
_entity_poly.pdbx_strand_id
1 'polypeptide(L)'
;MRALSRLALCGAAASLAMLGTTPPTRAAEPGLELPAYSHAYEPRTVDERGVWMEADEAERGLRDSPLRIREAGLEAYLREVLCREVGADRCAGVRIYAMEIPGFNASMMANGTMQVWSGLLLRSRSEAELAAVLGHEFAHFELRHSLTGFQQRRRATDAIAWIGLWGALANSDTSFTQNIIARGIYRYGREQETDADLLGLRYAASSGYPASTPAEVWKNLMAEEDASAAGRNQKSKQRYTAGYFDSHPTALNRSIYLAEAAAKMPAGGDARAREYRAAMAPYLPRFLAAQIKRNDFGGTEHILQSIAAASGWSPDLLFARAELYRTRGNPRDLQVAAQYYREARAAGYAGPELDRNLGLALLRNGQAEEGRQSLNAYLAAAPEAGDAKMIRALVAN
;
A
#
# COMPACT_ATOMS: atom_id res chain seq x y z
N MET A 1 55.87 -82.32 -11.85
CA MET A 1 55.38 -82.60 -10.49
C MET A 1 55.99 -81.59 -9.55
N ARG A 2 55.16 -80.83 -8.80
CA ARG A 2 55.57 -79.84 -7.77
C ARG A 2 56.37 -78.68 -8.35
N ALA A 3 56.36 -77.46 -7.86
CA ALA A 3 55.58 -76.67 -6.92
C ALA A 3 56.06 -75.23 -7.24
N LEU A 4 55.34 -74.20 -6.81
CA LEU A 4 55.93 -73.03 -6.13
C LEU A 4 54.84 -71.98 -5.96
N SER A 5 54.26 -72.03 -4.77
CA SER A 5 53.71 -70.89 -4.07
C SER A 5 54.86 -70.03 -3.54
N ARG A 6 54.71 -68.69 -3.58
CA ARG A 6 54.68 -67.79 -2.40
C ARG A 6 55.02 -66.34 -2.76
N LEU A 7 54.15 -65.45 -2.25
CA LEU A 7 54.36 -64.09 -1.70
C LEU A 7 55.07 -63.04 -2.59
N ALA A 8 54.81 -61.74 -2.52
CA ALA A 8 53.78 -60.86 -1.97
C ALA A 8 54.30 -59.45 -2.34
N LEU A 9 53.46 -58.50 -2.75
CA LEU A 9 53.72 -57.08 -2.47
C LEU A 9 52.40 -56.29 -2.55
N CYS A 10 52.10 -55.61 -1.45
CA CYS A 10 51.01 -54.67 -1.28
C CYS A 10 51.20 -53.42 -2.16
N GLY A 11 50.11 -52.93 -2.75
CA GLY A 11 50.01 -51.60 -3.35
C GLY A 11 48.58 -51.08 -3.15
N ALA A 12 48.45 -49.97 -2.43
CA ALA A 12 47.22 -49.42 -1.88
C ALA A 12 46.23 -48.92 -2.96
N ALA A 13 44.94 -49.21 -2.76
CA ALA A 13 43.84 -48.59 -3.49
C ALA A 13 43.37 -47.34 -2.72
N ALA A 14 43.49 -46.17 -3.36
CA ALA A 14 42.97 -44.91 -2.84
C ALA A 14 41.44 -44.89 -2.91
N SER A 15 40.78 -44.75 -1.76
CA SER A 15 39.34 -44.52 -1.67
C SER A 15 39.09 -43.01 -1.66
N LEU A 16 38.46 -42.46 -2.71
CA LEU A 16 38.00 -41.07 -2.73
C LEU A 16 36.72 -40.97 -1.88
N ALA A 17 36.82 -40.39 -0.69
CA ALA A 17 35.65 -39.98 0.09
C ALA A 17 35.13 -38.64 -0.44
N MET A 18 33.92 -38.66 -1.02
CA MET A 18 33.15 -37.45 -1.35
C MET A 18 32.69 -36.79 -0.04
N LEU A 19 33.44 -35.79 0.44
CA LEU A 19 33.01 -34.90 1.50
C LEU A 19 31.96 -33.93 0.94
N GLY A 20 30.71 -34.09 1.36
CA GLY A 20 29.66 -33.11 1.11
C GLY A 20 30.03 -31.78 1.76
N THR A 21 30.20 -30.74 0.95
CA THR A 21 30.40 -29.38 1.43
C THR A 21 29.07 -28.82 1.87
N THR A 22 28.82 -28.79 3.18
CA THR A 22 27.82 -27.87 3.73
C THR A 22 28.23 -26.45 3.35
N PRO A 23 27.35 -25.60 2.78
CA PRO A 23 27.70 -24.23 2.50
C PRO A 23 28.10 -23.53 3.81
N PRO A 24 29.08 -22.62 3.78
CA PRO A 24 29.48 -21.90 4.98
C PRO A 24 28.29 -21.09 5.49
N THR A 25 27.93 -21.28 6.76
CA THR A 25 27.08 -20.36 7.51
C THR A 25 27.77 -19.00 7.52
N ARG A 26 27.26 -18.06 6.72
CA ARG A 26 27.73 -16.67 6.70
C ARG A 26 27.50 -16.09 8.09
N ALA A 27 28.58 -15.65 8.75
CA ALA A 27 28.46 -14.88 9.99
C ALA A 27 27.60 -13.63 9.72
N ALA A 28 26.65 -13.32 10.61
CA ALA A 28 25.83 -12.13 10.51
C ALA A 28 26.73 -10.88 10.46
N GLU A 29 26.57 -10.07 9.41
CA GLU A 29 27.35 -8.84 9.26
C GLU A 29 26.99 -7.87 10.41
N PRO A 30 27.97 -7.22 11.06
CA PRO A 30 27.71 -6.28 12.15
C PRO A 30 26.80 -5.14 11.66
N GLY A 31 25.65 -4.95 12.31
CA GLY A 31 24.69 -3.89 12.00
C GLY A 31 23.31 -4.35 11.51
N LEU A 32 23.13 -5.65 11.25
CA LEU A 32 21.83 -6.25 10.90
C LEU A 32 21.04 -6.81 12.09
N GLU A 33 21.60 -6.79 13.30
CA GLU A 33 20.89 -7.33 14.46
C GLU A 33 19.61 -6.51 14.71
N LEU A 34 18.49 -7.22 14.66
CA LEU A 34 17.21 -6.71 15.14
C LEU A 34 17.30 -6.58 16.67
N PRO A 35 16.68 -5.54 17.26
CA PRO A 35 16.59 -5.45 18.71
C PRO A 35 15.93 -6.72 19.28
N ALA A 36 16.27 -7.08 20.51
CA ALA A 36 15.59 -8.19 21.19
C ALA A 36 14.09 -7.90 21.26
N TYR A 37 13.27 -8.78 20.69
CA TYR A 37 11.82 -8.60 20.71
C TYR A 37 11.27 -8.99 22.07
N SER A 38 10.66 -8.04 22.79
CA SER A 38 9.79 -8.35 23.92
C SER A 38 8.37 -8.53 23.37
N HIS A 39 7.74 -9.68 23.64
CA HIS A 39 6.35 -9.99 23.24
C HIS A 39 5.38 -8.83 23.44
N ALA A 40 4.35 -8.80 22.58
CA ALA A 40 3.23 -7.86 22.48
C ALA A 40 3.13 -6.85 23.63
N TYR A 41 3.20 -5.57 23.27
CA TYR A 41 3.03 -4.42 24.16
C TYR A 41 1.96 -4.70 25.22
N GLU A 42 2.34 -4.70 26.50
CA GLU A 42 1.40 -4.71 27.62
C GLU A 42 1.49 -3.34 28.30
N PRO A 43 0.42 -2.53 28.33
CA PRO A 43 0.49 -1.17 28.82
C PRO A 43 0.69 -1.14 30.34
N ARG A 44 1.80 -0.55 30.82
CA ARG A 44 2.17 -0.54 32.26
C ARG A 44 1.87 0.80 32.91
N THR A 45 2.09 1.90 32.21
CA THR A 45 1.86 3.26 32.73
C THR A 45 0.45 3.76 32.46
N VAL A 46 0.07 4.87 33.09
CA VAL A 46 -1.23 5.53 32.86
C VAL A 46 -1.36 5.98 31.40
N ASP A 47 -0.31 6.57 30.83
CA ASP A 47 -0.33 7.05 29.46
C ASP A 47 -0.36 5.89 28.45
N GLU A 48 0.37 4.80 28.74
CA GLU A 48 0.33 3.58 27.93
C GLU A 48 -1.07 2.94 27.92
N ARG A 49 -1.75 2.88 29.08
CA ARG A 49 -3.15 2.42 29.13
C ARG A 49 -4.09 3.37 28.39
N GLY A 50 -3.85 4.68 28.49
CA GLY A 50 -4.65 5.68 27.79
C GLY A 50 -4.58 5.55 26.26
N VAL A 51 -3.37 5.46 25.69
CA VAL A 51 -3.21 5.29 24.24
C VAL A 51 -3.75 3.93 23.78
N TRP A 52 -3.63 2.89 24.61
CA TRP A 52 -4.22 1.58 24.33
C TRP A 52 -5.75 1.65 24.25
N MET A 53 -6.40 2.29 25.23
CA MET A 53 -7.87 2.42 25.24
C MET A 53 -8.39 3.18 24.00
N GLU A 54 -7.70 4.23 23.57
CA GLU A 54 -8.05 4.96 22.34
C GLU A 54 -7.85 4.09 21.09
N ALA A 55 -6.81 3.27 21.06
CA ALA A 55 -6.58 2.30 19.99
C ALA A 55 -7.68 1.22 19.96
N ASP A 56 -8.15 0.72 21.10
CA ASP A 56 -9.25 -0.25 21.19
C ASP A 56 -10.59 0.34 20.67
N GLU A 57 -10.86 1.62 20.93
CA GLU A 57 -12.03 2.31 20.38
C GLU A 57 -11.92 2.50 18.86
N ALA A 58 -10.74 2.94 18.39
CA ALA A 58 -10.49 3.08 16.96
C ALA A 58 -10.61 1.74 16.21
N GLU A 59 -10.11 0.64 16.80
CA GLU A 59 -10.25 -0.72 16.25
C GLU A 59 -11.73 -1.13 16.12
N ARG A 60 -12.58 -0.82 17.11
CA ARG A 60 -14.04 -1.06 16.99
C ARG A 60 -14.61 -0.38 15.75
N GLY A 61 -14.25 0.88 15.53
CA GLY A 61 -14.65 1.64 14.35
C GLY A 61 -14.19 1.01 13.04
N LEU A 62 -12.96 0.48 12.98
CA LEU A 62 -12.44 -0.21 11.79
C LEU A 62 -13.17 -1.52 11.50
N ARG A 63 -13.35 -2.35 12.54
CA ARG A 63 -14.00 -3.67 12.42
C ARG A 63 -15.41 -3.55 11.85
N ASP A 64 -16.15 -2.55 12.31
CA ASP A 64 -17.58 -2.36 11.98
C ASP A 64 -17.78 -1.43 10.78
N SER A 65 -16.70 -0.87 10.22
CA SER A 65 -16.74 0.07 9.10
C SER A 65 -17.30 -0.55 7.80
N PRO A 66 -18.14 0.17 7.04
CA PRO A 66 -18.55 -0.24 5.70
C PRO A 66 -17.38 -0.20 4.69
N LEU A 67 -16.31 0.54 5.00
CA LEU A 67 -15.12 0.63 4.14
C LEU A 67 -14.19 -0.58 4.29
N ARG A 68 -14.39 -1.46 5.28
CA ARG A 68 -13.57 -2.66 5.44
C ARG A 68 -13.83 -3.63 4.29
N ILE A 69 -12.75 -4.05 3.63
CA ILE A 69 -12.74 -5.09 2.60
C ILE A 69 -12.78 -6.44 3.33
N ARG A 70 -13.90 -7.15 3.22
CA ARG A 70 -14.19 -8.40 3.97
C ARG A 70 -14.00 -9.66 3.13
N GLU A 71 -13.81 -9.48 1.83
CA GLU A 71 -13.55 -10.56 0.90
C GLU A 71 -12.37 -11.40 1.38
N ALA A 72 -12.56 -12.72 1.42
CA ALA A 72 -11.61 -13.65 2.00
C ALA A 72 -10.25 -13.58 1.27
N GLY A 73 -9.17 -13.66 2.03
CA GLY A 73 -7.81 -13.77 1.51
C GLY A 73 -6.97 -12.50 1.64
N LEU A 74 -7.53 -11.30 1.51
CA LEU A 74 -6.72 -10.07 1.53
C LEU A 74 -6.03 -9.83 2.88
N GLU A 75 -6.80 -9.78 3.98
CA GLU A 75 -6.23 -9.55 5.32
C GLU A 75 -5.25 -10.68 5.73
N ALA A 76 -5.50 -11.92 5.28
CA ALA A 76 -4.60 -13.05 5.50
C ALA A 76 -3.28 -12.86 4.74
N TYR A 77 -3.35 -12.51 3.45
CA TYR A 77 -2.17 -12.18 2.65
C TYR A 77 -1.37 -11.03 3.25
N LEU A 78 -2.02 -9.93 3.64
CA LEU A 78 -1.34 -8.81 4.29
C LEU A 78 -0.62 -9.25 5.57
N ARG A 79 -1.21 -10.15 6.35
CA ARG A 79 -0.58 -10.71 7.55
C ARG A 79 0.62 -11.58 7.20
N GLU A 80 0.54 -12.41 6.16
CA GLU A 80 1.67 -13.20 5.66
C GLU A 80 2.84 -12.31 5.24
N VAL A 81 2.56 -11.22 4.50
CA VAL A 81 3.56 -10.23 4.10
C VAL A 81 4.24 -9.60 5.32
N LEU A 82 3.45 -9.14 6.30
CA LEU A 82 4.00 -8.58 7.54
C LEU A 82 4.83 -9.62 8.30
N CYS A 83 4.34 -10.85 8.46
CA CYS A 83 5.06 -11.91 9.14
C CYS A 83 6.37 -12.28 8.47
N ARG A 84 6.44 -12.23 7.14
CA ARG A 84 7.70 -12.40 6.41
C ARG A 84 8.65 -11.23 6.70
N GLU A 85 8.13 -10.01 6.72
CA GLU A 85 8.92 -8.79 6.91
C GLU A 85 9.53 -8.69 8.31
N VAL A 86 8.71 -8.80 9.35
CA VAL A 86 9.15 -8.57 10.73
C VAL A 86 9.46 -9.86 11.49
N GLY A 87 9.14 -11.02 10.92
CA GLY A 87 9.27 -12.32 11.58
C GLY A 87 8.03 -12.74 12.38
N ALA A 88 7.89 -14.06 12.56
CA ALA A 88 6.68 -14.67 13.14
C ALA A 88 6.37 -14.21 14.57
N ASP A 89 7.40 -14.11 15.41
CA ASP A 89 7.24 -13.68 16.82
C ASP A 89 6.70 -12.25 16.92
N ARG A 90 7.20 -11.36 16.03
CA ARG A 90 6.79 -9.96 15.95
C ARG A 90 5.37 -9.79 15.42
N CYS A 91 5.00 -10.53 14.38
CA CYS A 91 3.69 -10.38 13.75
C CYS A 91 2.55 -11.07 14.51
N ALA A 92 2.86 -11.99 15.45
CA ALA A 92 1.87 -12.88 16.06
C ALA A 92 0.65 -12.14 16.62
N GLY A 93 0.87 -11.02 17.32
CA GLY A 93 -0.16 -10.20 17.96
C GLY A 93 -0.86 -9.17 17.06
N VAL A 94 -0.48 -9.05 15.78
CA VAL A 94 -0.98 -7.99 14.90
C VAL A 94 -2.33 -8.36 14.27
N ARG A 95 -3.30 -7.45 14.38
CA ARG A 95 -4.61 -7.58 13.72
C ARG A 95 -4.66 -6.62 12.54
N ILE A 96 -4.93 -7.12 11.34
CA ILE A 96 -4.90 -6.31 10.10
C ILE A 96 -6.31 -6.10 9.59
N TYR A 97 -6.64 -4.84 9.25
CA TYR A 97 -7.88 -4.45 8.60
C TYR A 97 -7.58 -3.78 7.25
N ALA A 98 -8.10 -4.36 6.17
CA ALA A 98 -7.99 -3.79 4.83
C ALA A 98 -9.13 -2.79 4.58
N MET A 99 -8.81 -1.56 4.21
CA MET A 99 -9.78 -0.46 4.10
C MET A 99 -9.85 0.07 2.67
N GLU A 100 -11.05 0.17 2.09
CA GLU A 100 -11.29 0.77 0.79
C GLU A 100 -11.19 2.30 0.86
N ILE A 101 -9.95 2.78 0.95
CA ILE A 101 -9.61 4.20 0.98
C ILE A 101 -8.51 4.41 -0.08
N PRO A 102 -8.75 5.20 -1.14
CA PRO A 102 -7.86 5.23 -2.30
C PRO A 102 -6.59 6.08 -2.10
N GLY A 103 -6.30 6.51 -0.86
CA GLY A 103 -5.06 7.19 -0.50
C GLY A 103 -3.94 6.19 -0.20
N PHE A 104 -2.69 6.59 -0.46
CA PHE A 104 -1.52 5.82 -0.04
C PHE A 104 -1.35 5.92 1.47
N ASN A 105 -1.66 4.85 2.20
CA ASN A 105 -1.46 4.81 3.65
C ASN A 105 -1.49 3.39 4.23
N ALA A 106 -0.75 3.19 5.30
CA ALA A 106 -0.97 2.18 6.31
C ALA A 106 -0.68 2.82 7.67
N SER A 107 -1.24 2.28 8.75
CA SER A 107 -0.90 2.77 10.08
C SER A 107 -1.05 1.68 11.12
N MET A 108 -0.16 1.68 12.11
CA MET A 108 -0.19 0.76 13.23
C MET A 108 -0.57 1.47 14.54
N MET A 109 -1.57 0.94 15.23
CA MET A 109 -2.07 1.45 16.49
C MET A 109 -1.32 0.84 17.68
N ALA A 110 -1.36 1.53 18.81
CA ALA A 110 -0.70 1.10 20.03
C ALA A 110 -1.18 -0.28 20.51
N ASN A 111 -2.41 -0.73 20.23
CA ASN A 111 -2.91 -2.03 20.68
C ASN A 111 -2.54 -3.21 19.74
N GLY A 112 -1.72 -2.99 18.72
CA GLY A 112 -1.39 -4.01 17.72
C GLY A 112 -2.34 -4.08 16.52
N THR A 113 -3.22 -3.09 16.34
CA THR A 113 -4.11 -3.01 15.18
C THR A 113 -3.44 -2.26 14.03
N MET A 114 -3.33 -2.91 12.88
CA MET A 114 -2.88 -2.31 11.64
C MET A 114 -4.07 -2.07 10.72
N GLN A 115 -4.16 -0.89 10.12
CA GLN A 115 -5.01 -0.65 8.96
C GLN A 115 -4.16 -0.45 7.71
N VAL A 116 -4.63 -1.00 6.59
CA VAL A 116 -3.97 -0.90 5.29
C VAL A 116 -4.97 -0.37 4.28
N TRP A 117 -4.65 0.75 3.63
CA TRP A 117 -5.57 1.39 2.69
C TRP A 117 -5.39 0.85 1.28
N SER A 118 -6.48 0.68 0.53
CA SER A 118 -6.45 0.17 -0.83
C SER A 118 -5.62 1.02 -1.78
N GLY A 119 -5.46 2.32 -1.50
CA GLY A 119 -4.57 3.18 -2.27
C GLY A 119 -3.09 2.83 -2.13
N LEU A 120 -2.64 2.30 -0.98
CA LEU A 120 -1.29 1.73 -0.84
C LEU A 120 -1.17 0.48 -1.73
N LEU A 121 -2.14 -0.42 -1.64
CA LEU A 121 -2.15 -1.66 -2.42
C LEU A 121 -2.17 -1.41 -3.94
N LEU A 122 -2.85 -0.37 -4.40
CA LEU A 122 -2.86 0.00 -5.81
C LEU A 122 -1.49 0.52 -6.32
N ARG A 123 -0.68 1.11 -5.42
CA ARG A 123 0.60 1.77 -5.76
C ARG A 123 1.82 0.88 -5.58
N SER A 124 1.76 -0.09 -4.67
CA SER A 124 2.85 -1.06 -4.49
C SER A 124 3.02 -1.91 -5.75
N ARG A 125 4.26 -2.07 -6.20
CA ARG A 125 4.62 -2.83 -7.41
C ARG A 125 5.05 -4.26 -7.10
N SER A 126 5.27 -4.57 -5.82
CA SER A 126 5.79 -5.85 -5.36
C SER A 126 5.39 -6.12 -3.90
N GLU A 127 5.54 -7.38 -3.46
CA GLU A 127 5.31 -7.77 -2.06
C GLU A 127 6.32 -7.07 -1.15
N ALA A 128 7.56 -6.89 -1.62
CA ALA A 128 8.60 -6.13 -0.92
C ALA A 128 8.22 -4.65 -0.71
N GLU A 129 7.60 -3.98 -1.69
CA GLU A 129 7.20 -2.58 -1.54
C GLU A 129 6.08 -2.44 -0.52
N LEU A 130 5.12 -3.37 -0.51
CA LEU A 130 4.11 -3.44 0.54
C LEU A 130 4.77 -3.71 1.90
N ALA A 131 5.63 -4.73 1.99
CA ALA A 131 6.34 -5.13 3.19
C ALA A 131 7.13 -3.98 3.81
N ALA A 132 7.88 -3.21 3.01
CA ALA A 132 8.66 -2.07 3.47
C ALA A 132 7.79 -1.03 4.20
N VAL A 133 6.58 -0.75 3.69
CA VAL A 133 5.63 0.16 4.35
C VAL A 133 5.07 -0.47 5.62
N LEU A 134 4.67 -1.74 5.60
CA LEU A 134 4.14 -2.42 6.79
C LEU A 134 5.20 -2.55 7.89
N GLY A 135 6.46 -2.81 7.53
CA GLY A 135 7.61 -2.89 8.42
C GLY A 135 7.94 -1.53 9.04
N HIS A 136 7.84 -0.45 8.28
CA HIS A 136 7.96 0.92 8.81
C HIS A 136 6.88 1.24 9.85
N GLU A 137 5.61 0.93 9.55
CA GLU A 137 4.52 1.11 10.52
C GLU A 137 4.68 0.23 11.76
N PHE A 138 5.16 -1.00 11.58
CA PHE A 138 5.48 -1.88 12.69
C PHE A 138 6.64 -1.36 13.54
N ALA A 139 7.65 -0.72 12.94
CA ALA A 139 8.75 -0.09 13.66
C ALA A 139 8.24 1.05 14.57
N HIS A 140 7.30 1.89 14.11
CA HIS A 140 6.66 2.89 14.98
C HIS A 140 5.96 2.27 16.19
N PHE A 141 5.33 1.11 16.00
CA PHE A 141 4.69 0.36 17.08
C PHE A 141 5.71 -0.26 18.04
N GLU A 142 6.74 -0.96 17.55
CA GLU A 142 7.78 -1.58 18.37
C GLU A 142 8.53 -0.53 19.21
N LEU A 143 8.80 0.64 18.64
CA LEU A 143 9.46 1.77 19.29
C LEU A 143 8.51 2.65 20.13
N ARG A 144 7.22 2.31 20.18
CA ARG A 144 6.19 3.02 20.98
C ARG A 144 6.07 4.50 20.65
N HIS A 145 6.28 4.89 19.40
CA HIS A 145 6.34 6.30 19.01
C HIS A 145 5.03 7.08 19.26
N SER A 146 3.88 6.38 19.28
CA SER A 146 2.56 6.97 19.56
C SER A 146 2.42 7.50 21.00
N LEU A 147 3.22 7.00 21.94
CA LEU A 147 3.20 7.44 23.33
C LEU A 147 3.60 8.92 23.47
N THR A 148 4.59 9.36 22.69
CA THR A 148 5.03 10.76 22.68
C THR A 148 3.91 11.69 22.24
N GLY A 149 3.21 11.35 21.15
CA GLY A 149 2.08 12.13 20.64
C GLY A 149 0.90 12.15 21.63
N PHE A 150 0.61 11.01 22.27
CA PHE A 150 -0.38 10.91 23.33
C PHE A 150 -0.05 11.84 24.52
N GLN A 151 1.19 11.81 25.01
CA GLN A 151 1.65 12.63 26.12
C GLN A 151 1.60 14.13 25.82
N GLN A 152 2.04 14.54 24.63
CA GLN A 152 1.98 15.94 24.21
C GLN A 152 0.54 16.45 24.18
N ARG A 153 -0.36 15.66 23.60
CA ARG A 153 -1.79 15.97 23.59
C ARG A 153 -2.36 16.06 25.00
N ARG A 154 -2.10 15.07 25.87
CA ARG A 154 -2.57 15.09 27.26
C ARG A 154 -2.13 16.35 27.99
N ARG A 155 -0.86 16.74 27.87
CA ARG A 155 -0.33 17.98 28.45
C ARG A 155 -1.03 19.22 27.90
N ALA A 156 -1.35 19.25 26.60
CA ALA A 156 -2.08 20.35 25.98
C ALA A 156 -3.55 20.41 26.46
N THR A 157 -4.23 19.26 26.57
CA THR A 157 -5.60 19.18 27.11
C THR A 157 -5.65 19.55 28.59
N ASP A 158 -4.68 19.11 29.38
CA ASP A 158 -4.54 19.50 30.78
C ASP A 158 -4.35 21.03 30.88
N ALA A 159 -3.49 21.63 30.05
CA ALA A 159 -3.30 23.08 30.00
C ALA A 159 -4.57 23.85 29.60
N ILE A 160 -5.35 23.33 28.65
CA ILE A 160 -6.65 23.92 28.24
C ILE A 160 -7.69 23.74 29.36
N ALA A 161 -7.72 22.62 30.08
CA ALA A 161 -8.60 22.43 31.23
C ALA A 161 -8.26 23.40 32.37
N TRP A 162 -6.98 23.69 32.59
CA TRP A 162 -6.51 24.72 33.52
C TRP A 162 -6.94 26.13 33.09
N ILE A 163 -6.92 26.45 31.79
CA ILE A 163 -7.42 27.74 31.26
C ILE A 163 -8.95 27.80 31.25
N GLY A 164 -9.62 26.67 30.99
CA GLY A 164 -11.08 26.52 30.96
C GLY A 164 -11.71 26.63 32.35
N LEU A 165 -11.00 26.26 33.41
CA LEU A 165 -11.40 26.57 34.78
C LEU A 165 -11.48 28.09 35.04
N TRP A 166 -10.74 28.91 34.27
CA TRP A 166 -10.84 30.37 34.24
C TRP A 166 -11.79 30.91 33.14
N GLY A 167 -12.17 30.08 32.16
CA GLY A 167 -12.92 30.46 30.96
C GLY A 167 -14.32 29.85 30.82
N ALA A 168 -14.86 29.21 31.87
CA ALA A 168 -16.14 28.46 31.89
C ALA A 168 -17.42 29.30 31.67
N LEU A 169 -17.34 30.42 30.95
CA LEU A 169 -18.49 31.25 30.53
C LEU A 169 -18.84 31.12 29.04
N ALA A 170 -18.11 30.34 28.23
CA ALA A 170 -18.39 30.24 26.79
C ALA A 170 -18.58 28.79 26.33
N ASN A 171 -19.84 28.40 26.13
CA ASN A 171 -20.25 27.14 25.48
C ASN A 171 -19.61 27.02 24.09
N SER A 172 -18.72 26.03 23.90
CA SER A 172 -18.19 25.69 22.58
C SER A 172 -18.37 24.18 22.29
N ASP A 173 -18.77 23.91 21.05
CA ASP A 173 -19.15 22.62 20.48
C ASP A 173 -17.95 21.63 20.47
N THR A 174 -18.13 20.48 21.12
CA THR A 174 -17.08 19.50 21.44
C THR A 174 -16.78 18.49 20.33
N SER A 175 -17.59 18.45 19.27
CA SER A 175 -17.52 17.43 18.20
C SER A 175 -16.39 17.67 17.19
N PHE A 176 -16.11 18.92 16.84
CA PHE A 176 -15.04 19.31 15.91
C PHE A 176 -13.65 19.19 16.55
N THR A 177 -13.56 19.47 17.85
CA THR A 177 -12.31 19.45 18.64
C THR A 177 -11.77 18.05 18.85
N GLN A 178 -12.63 17.03 19.00
CA GLN A 178 -12.20 15.64 19.15
C GLN A 178 -11.56 15.04 17.88
N ASN A 179 -12.05 15.43 16.69
CA ASN A 179 -11.55 14.92 15.41
C ASN A 179 -10.14 15.44 15.04
N ILE A 180 -9.78 16.66 15.47
CA ILE A 180 -8.44 17.23 15.27
C ILE A 180 -7.44 16.65 16.28
N ILE A 181 -7.90 16.36 17.49
CA ILE A 181 -7.06 15.93 18.62
C ILE A 181 -6.67 14.44 18.53
N ALA A 182 -7.56 13.55 18.08
CA ALA A 182 -7.23 12.13 17.84
C ALA A 182 -6.18 11.94 16.73
N ARG A 183 -6.07 12.90 15.81
CA ARG A 183 -5.15 12.86 14.66
C ARG A 183 -3.69 13.20 14.99
N GLY A 184 -3.39 13.77 16.16
CA GLY A 184 -2.02 14.17 16.53
C GLY A 184 -1.14 13.07 17.12
N ILE A 185 -1.72 11.93 17.51
CA ILE A 185 -1.02 10.84 18.23
C ILE A 185 -0.08 10.07 17.32
N TYR A 186 -0.51 9.87 16.07
CA TYR A 186 0.21 9.13 15.04
C TYR A 186 0.97 10.07 14.11
N ARG A 187 1.34 11.25 14.62
CA ARG A 187 2.28 12.17 13.97
C ARG A 187 3.61 12.07 14.69
N TYR A 188 4.65 11.72 13.96
CA TYR A 188 5.95 11.45 14.55
C TYR A 188 6.97 12.56 14.29
N GLY A 189 7.95 12.70 15.17
CA GLY A 189 9.07 13.63 14.97
C GLY A 189 10.07 13.13 13.92
N ARG A 190 11.02 13.98 13.49
CA ARG A 190 12.09 13.57 12.54
C ARG A 190 12.90 12.39 13.01
N GLU A 191 13.27 12.40 14.29
CA GLU A 191 14.05 11.31 14.91
C GLU A 191 13.24 10.02 14.89
N GLN A 192 11.97 10.06 15.26
CA GLN A 192 11.07 8.91 15.24
C GLN A 192 10.88 8.32 13.84
N GLU A 193 10.76 9.14 12.79
CA GLU A 193 10.74 8.66 11.40
C GLU A 193 12.07 8.01 11.01
N THR A 194 13.19 8.60 11.42
CA THR A 194 14.53 8.08 11.12
C THR A 194 14.74 6.73 11.80
N ASP A 195 14.33 6.60 13.07
CA ASP A 195 14.39 5.36 13.81
C ASP A 195 13.51 4.28 13.17
N ALA A 196 12.28 4.63 12.78
CA ALA A 196 11.37 3.72 12.09
C ALA A 196 11.89 3.31 10.71
N ASP A 197 12.52 4.21 9.97
CA ASP A 197 13.17 3.92 8.70
C ASP A 197 14.35 2.97 8.83
N LEU A 198 15.24 3.22 9.79
CA LEU A 198 16.43 2.40 9.99
C LEU A 198 16.06 1.03 10.54
N LEU A 199 15.04 0.92 11.40
CA LEU A 199 14.54 -0.37 11.88
C LEU A 199 13.77 -1.12 10.78
N GLY A 200 12.91 -0.42 10.02
CA GLY A 200 12.22 -0.97 8.86
C GLY A 200 13.19 -1.51 7.81
N LEU A 201 14.30 -0.80 7.56
CA LEU A 201 15.36 -1.27 6.67
C LEU A 201 16.02 -2.57 7.18
N ARG A 202 16.19 -2.72 8.50
CA ARG A 202 16.71 -3.98 9.08
C ARG A 202 15.71 -5.13 8.94
N TYR A 203 14.40 -4.86 9.05
CA TYR A 203 13.37 -5.85 8.72
C TYR A 203 13.52 -6.31 7.28
N ALA A 204 13.52 -5.39 6.31
CA ALA A 204 13.68 -5.70 4.89
C ALA A 204 14.95 -6.52 4.60
N ALA A 205 16.07 -6.17 5.23
CA ALA A 205 17.34 -6.86 5.04
C ALA A 205 17.38 -8.27 5.68
N SER A 206 16.49 -8.56 6.64
CA SER A 206 16.38 -9.86 7.32
C SER A 206 15.23 -10.73 6.80
N SER A 207 14.27 -10.15 6.08
CA SER A 207 13.06 -10.83 5.59
C SER A 207 13.23 -11.58 4.26
N GLY A 208 14.38 -11.37 3.60
CA GLY A 208 14.67 -11.94 2.28
C GLY A 208 14.12 -11.10 1.12
N TYR A 209 13.60 -9.90 1.37
CA TYR A 209 13.32 -8.91 0.32
C TYR A 209 14.56 -8.10 -0.06
N PRO A 210 14.54 -7.36 -1.18
CA PRO A 210 15.58 -6.39 -1.49
C PRO A 210 15.67 -5.28 -0.44
N ALA A 211 16.85 -5.06 0.14
CA ALA A 211 17.06 -3.99 1.11
C ALA A 211 16.90 -2.58 0.49
N SER A 212 16.95 -2.43 -0.85
CA SER A 212 16.73 -1.15 -1.53
C SER A 212 15.27 -0.71 -1.56
N THR A 213 14.32 -1.61 -1.30
CA THR A 213 12.90 -1.37 -1.53
C THR A 213 12.31 -0.20 -0.71
N PRO A 214 12.66 0.04 0.57
CA PRO A 214 12.21 1.23 1.30
C PRO A 214 12.54 2.54 0.58
N ALA A 215 13.73 2.65 -0.05
CA ALA A 215 14.11 3.84 -0.82
C ALA A 215 13.32 3.97 -2.13
N GLU A 216 12.98 2.85 -2.77
CA GLU A 216 12.20 2.81 -4.01
C GLU A 216 10.76 3.28 -3.80
N VAL A 217 10.13 2.92 -2.68
CA VAL A 217 8.79 3.39 -2.31
C VAL A 217 8.73 4.93 -2.33
N TRP A 218 9.71 5.60 -1.71
CA TRP A 218 9.77 7.06 -1.71
C TRP A 218 9.96 7.66 -3.10
N LYS A 219 10.80 7.04 -3.95
CA LYS A 219 11.00 7.47 -5.35
C LYS A 219 9.71 7.38 -6.15
N ASN A 220 8.94 6.30 -5.97
CA ASN A 220 7.68 6.08 -6.67
C ASN A 220 6.62 7.10 -6.25
N LEU A 221 6.54 7.42 -4.95
CA LEU A 221 5.62 8.44 -4.45
C LEU A 221 5.94 9.84 -5.00
N MET A 222 7.23 10.22 -5.04
CA MET A 222 7.64 11.50 -5.63
C MET A 222 7.27 11.59 -7.12
N ALA A 223 7.45 10.50 -7.87
CA ALA A 223 7.07 10.46 -9.28
C ALA A 223 5.56 10.62 -9.50
N GLU A 224 4.73 10.01 -8.64
CA GLU A 224 3.27 10.23 -8.65
C GLU A 224 2.91 11.69 -8.32
N GLU A 225 3.51 12.26 -7.26
CA GLU A 225 3.26 13.66 -6.87
C GLU A 225 3.62 14.64 -7.99
N ASP A 226 4.75 14.43 -8.67
CA ASP A 226 5.18 15.20 -9.83
C ASP A 226 4.18 15.08 -10.98
N ALA A 227 3.67 13.88 -11.26
CA ALA A 227 2.65 13.65 -12.27
C ALA A 227 1.32 14.35 -11.92
N SER A 228 0.88 14.29 -10.66
CA SER A 228 -0.30 15.00 -10.16
C SER A 228 -0.15 16.51 -10.29
N ALA A 229 1.02 17.06 -9.96
CA ALA A 229 1.30 18.50 -10.11
C ALA A 229 1.28 18.91 -11.59
N ALA A 230 1.94 18.13 -12.46
CA ALA A 230 1.94 18.36 -13.90
C ALA A 230 0.51 18.31 -14.48
N GLY A 231 -0.30 17.33 -14.09
CA GLY A 231 -1.71 17.21 -14.50
C GLY A 231 -2.59 18.39 -14.07
N ARG A 232 -2.21 19.11 -13.00
CA ARG A 232 -2.88 20.33 -12.52
C ARG A 232 -2.29 21.63 -13.10
N ASN A 233 -1.33 21.55 -14.02
CA ASN A 233 -0.53 22.70 -14.49
C ASN A 233 0.12 23.47 -13.32
N GLN A 234 0.49 22.75 -12.26
CA GLN A 234 1.19 23.30 -11.11
C GLN A 234 2.66 22.93 -11.20
N LYS A 235 3.55 23.84 -10.77
CA LYS A 235 4.94 23.45 -10.54
C LYS A 235 4.95 22.39 -9.45
N SER A 236 5.74 21.33 -9.66
CA SER A 236 6.05 20.42 -8.57
C SER A 236 6.61 21.25 -7.42
N LYS A 237 5.84 21.28 -6.34
CA LYS A 237 6.35 21.69 -5.06
C LYS A 237 7.00 20.41 -4.56
N GLN A 238 8.30 20.23 -4.76
CA GLN A 238 9.10 19.23 -4.04
C GLN A 238 9.09 19.60 -2.55
N ARG A 239 7.89 19.62 -1.97
CA ARG A 239 7.50 19.96 -0.61
C ARG A 239 6.73 18.75 -0.14
N TYR A 240 7.55 17.74 0.04
CA TYR A 240 7.32 16.34 0.31
C TYR A 240 6.19 16.14 1.30
N THR A 241 5.07 15.59 0.82
CA THR A 241 3.90 15.32 1.64
C THR A 241 3.73 13.82 1.86
N ALA A 242 4.48 13.26 2.81
CA ALA A 242 3.93 12.15 3.56
C ALA A 242 2.92 12.76 4.57
N GLY A 243 1.61 12.61 4.33
CA GLY A 243 0.58 12.80 5.36
C GLY A 243 0.61 14.06 6.26
N TYR A 244 -0.10 15.09 5.81
CA TYR A 244 -0.77 16.18 6.54
C TYR A 244 -0.08 17.10 7.56
N PHE A 245 1.11 16.88 8.15
CA PHE A 245 1.79 18.01 8.84
C PHE A 245 3.32 17.95 8.88
N ASP A 246 3.90 18.82 8.05
CA ASP A 246 5.30 19.18 7.80
C ASP A 246 6.16 19.39 9.08
N SER A 247 7.11 18.49 9.28
CA SER A 247 8.35 18.67 10.08
C SER A 247 9.46 17.63 9.75
N HIS A 248 9.26 16.77 8.73
CA HIS A 248 10.00 15.53 8.46
C HIS A 248 11.19 15.72 7.50
N PRO A 249 12.17 14.79 7.42
CA PRO A 249 13.05 14.74 6.26
C PRO A 249 12.20 14.56 5.01
N THR A 250 12.57 15.26 3.95
CA THR A 250 11.91 15.17 2.65
C THR A 250 11.90 13.74 2.13
N ALA A 251 10.90 13.34 1.32
CA ALA A 251 10.92 12.02 0.69
C ALA A 251 12.21 11.81 -0.13
N LEU A 252 12.78 12.88 -0.70
CA LEU A 252 14.10 12.85 -1.33
C LEU A 252 15.19 12.49 -0.33
N ASN A 253 15.30 13.21 0.80
CA ASN A 253 16.33 12.92 1.81
C ASN A 253 16.18 11.48 2.34
N ARG A 254 14.94 11.04 2.63
CA ARG A 254 14.65 9.66 3.03
C ARG A 254 15.11 8.67 1.98
N SER A 255 14.76 8.89 0.71
CA SER A 255 15.19 8.03 -0.40
C SER A 255 16.71 7.94 -0.54
N ILE A 256 17.44 9.03 -0.27
CA ILE A 256 18.90 9.09 -0.38
C ILE A 256 19.54 8.31 0.77
N TYR A 257 19.25 8.65 2.03
CA TYR A 257 19.93 7.97 3.14
C TYR A 257 19.50 6.50 3.26
N LEU A 258 18.26 6.15 2.92
CA LEU A 258 17.83 4.76 2.88
C LEU A 258 18.57 3.98 1.80
N ALA A 259 18.79 4.57 0.62
CA ALA A 259 19.59 3.94 -0.42
C ALA A 259 21.06 3.76 0.00
N GLU A 260 21.65 4.76 0.65
CA GLU A 260 23.02 4.68 1.18
C GLU A 260 23.16 3.64 2.31
N ALA A 261 22.15 3.53 3.18
CA ALA A 261 22.12 2.53 4.23
C ALA A 261 21.89 1.12 3.65
N ALA A 262 20.96 0.97 2.70
CA ALA A 262 20.68 -0.28 2.01
C ALA A 262 21.91 -0.81 1.25
N ALA A 263 22.73 0.06 0.66
CA ALA A 263 23.96 -0.32 -0.03
C ALA A 263 25.01 -0.99 0.88
N LYS A 264 24.87 -0.84 2.20
CA LYS A 264 25.74 -1.48 3.22
C LYS A 264 25.17 -2.80 3.72
N MET A 265 23.99 -3.19 3.26
CA MET A 265 23.30 -4.42 3.64
C MET A 265 23.44 -5.47 2.52
N PRO A 266 23.20 -6.76 2.80
CA PRO A 266 23.05 -7.75 1.75
C PRO A 266 22.03 -7.29 0.71
N ALA A 267 22.31 -7.54 -0.58
CA ALA A 267 21.47 -7.08 -1.68
C ALA A 267 20.00 -7.56 -1.61
N GLY A 268 19.72 -8.54 -0.75
CA GLY A 268 18.38 -9.09 -0.50
C GLY A 268 18.02 -10.22 -1.45
N GLY A 269 16.73 -10.59 -1.48
CA GLY A 269 16.18 -11.66 -2.31
C GLY A 269 15.11 -11.19 -3.29
N ASP A 270 14.12 -12.04 -3.57
CA ASP A 270 13.07 -11.76 -4.55
C ASP A 270 12.05 -10.73 -4.02
N ALA A 271 11.73 -9.70 -4.81
CA ALA A 271 10.70 -8.73 -4.49
C ALA A 271 9.26 -9.32 -4.52
N ARG A 272 9.08 -10.51 -5.11
CA ARG A 272 7.81 -11.25 -5.23
C ARG A 272 6.73 -10.44 -5.96
N ALA A 273 7.13 -9.78 -7.05
CA ALA A 273 6.26 -8.90 -7.83
C ALA A 273 5.13 -9.66 -8.55
N ARG A 274 5.34 -10.94 -8.92
CA ARG A 274 4.31 -11.75 -9.59
C ARG A 274 3.24 -12.20 -8.60
N GLU A 275 3.66 -12.66 -7.43
CA GLU A 275 2.83 -13.08 -6.30
C GLU A 275 1.96 -11.93 -5.83
N TYR A 276 2.56 -10.74 -5.67
CA TYR A 276 1.84 -9.53 -5.35
C TYR A 276 0.73 -9.21 -6.35
N ARG A 277 1.05 -9.22 -7.65
CA ARG A 277 0.05 -8.96 -8.70
C ARG A 277 -1.06 -10.00 -8.69
N ALA A 278 -0.75 -11.28 -8.48
CA ALA A 278 -1.74 -12.33 -8.39
C ALA A 278 -2.68 -12.13 -7.18
N ALA A 279 -2.14 -11.75 -6.02
CA ALA A 279 -2.92 -11.46 -4.82
C ALA A 279 -3.83 -10.23 -4.98
N MET A 280 -3.37 -9.20 -5.71
CA MET A 280 -4.15 -7.97 -5.92
C MET A 280 -5.16 -8.04 -7.07
N ALA A 281 -4.99 -8.97 -8.03
CA ALA A 281 -5.81 -9.06 -9.23
C ALA A 281 -7.33 -9.05 -8.97
N PRO A 282 -7.88 -9.79 -7.98
CA PRO A 282 -9.32 -9.78 -7.70
C PRO A 282 -9.87 -8.42 -7.25
N TYR A 283 -9.01 -7.56 -6.70
CA TYR A 283 -9.39 -6.27 -6.12
C TYR A 283 -9.09 -5.10 -7.04
N LEU A 284 -8.28 -5.31 -8.09
CA LEU A 284 -7.77 -4.26 -8.96
C LEU A 284 -8.88 -3.39 -9.58
N PRO A 285 -9.97 -3.93 -10.15
CA PRO A 285 -11.04 -3.09 -10.71
C PRO A 285 -11.68 -2.16 -9.66
N ARG A 286 -11.89 -2.67 -8.43
CA ARG A 286 -12.44 -1.90 -7.31
C ARG A 286 -11.50 -0.76 -6.90
N PHE A 287 -10.20 -1.04 -6.81
CA PHE A 287 -9.19 -0.04 -6.44
C PHE A 287 -9.03 1.05 -7.51
N LEU A 288 -9.02 0.67 -8.79
CA LEU A 288 -8.98 1.60 -9.91
C LEU A 288 -10.20 2.53 -9.92
N ALA A 289 -11.41 1.97 -9.74
CA ALA A 289 -12.63 2.76 -9.66
C ALA A 289 -12.60 3.78 -8.51
N ALA A 290 -12.06 3.40 -7.34
CA ALA A 290 -11.89 4.31 -6.21
C ALA A 290 -10.82 5.39 -6.49
N GLN A 291 -9.74 5.05 -7.19
CA GLN A 291 -8.69 5.99 -7.57
C GLN A 291 -9.20 7.05 -8.57
N ILE A 292 -9.96 6.65 -9.60
CA ILE A 292 -10.52 7.58 -10.60
C ILE A 292 -11.42 8.63 -9.91
N LYS A 293 -12.19 8.23 -8.89
CA LYS A 293 -13.05 9.13 -8.11
C LYS A 293 -12.27 10.21 -7.33
N ARG A 294 -10.95 10.07 -7.16
CA ARG A 294 -10.11 11.11 -6.52
C ARG A 294 -9.94 12.36 -7.37
N ASN A 295 -10.34 12.33 -8.65
CA ASN A 295 -10.23 13.47 -9.57
C ASN A 295 -8.77 14.00 -9.69
N ASP A 296 -7.79 13.11 -9.65
CA ASP A 296 -6.38 13.41 -9.87
C ASP A 296 -5.93 12.80 -11.19
N PHE A 297 -6.12 13.54 -12.29
CA PHE A 297 -5.85 13.02 -13.63
C PHE A 297 -4.38 12.63 -13.82
N GLY A 298 -3.45 13.52 -13.45
CA GLY A 298 -2.02 13.30 -13.64
C GLY A 298 -1.49 12.12 -12.82
N GLY A 299 -1.83 12.06 -11.54
CA GLY A 299 -1.42 10.96 -10.67
C GLY A 299 -2.06 9.63 -11.07
N THR A 300 -3.36 9.64 -11.42
CA THR A 300 -4.05 8.41 -11.85
C THR A 300 -3.50 7.85 -13.16
N GLU A 301 -3.23 8.72 -14.14
CA GLU A 301 -2.60 8.31 -15.39
C GLU A 301 -1.19 7.72 -15.16
N HIS A 302 -0.41 8.31 -14.25
CA HIS A 302 0.90 7.77 -13.85
C HIS A 302 0.78 6.38 -13.21
N ILE A 303 -0.17 6.18 -12.29
CA ILE A 303 -0.42 4.88 -11.66
C ILE A 303 -0.80 3.84 -12.73
N LEU A 304 -1.73 4.16 -13.64
CA LEU A 304 -2.13 3.26 -14.72
C LEU A 304 -0.94 2.84 -15.59
N GLN A 305 -0.11 3.81 -16.00
CA GLN A 305 1.11 3.55 -16.76
C GLN A 305 2.11 2.70 -15.98
N SER A 306 2.28 2.95 -14.68
CA SER A 306 3.18 2.18 -13.82
C SER A 306 2.75 0.72 -13.71
N ILE A 307 1.45 0.43 -13.57
CA ILE A 307 0.95 -0.95 -13.53
C ILE A 307 1.11 -1.59 -14.90
N ALA A 308 0.71 -0.89 -15.97
CA ALA A 308 0.82 -1.39 -17.34
C ALA A 308 2.26 -1.66 -17.78
N ALA A 309 3.25 -0.91 -17.29
CA ALA A 309 4.66 -1.17 -17.56
C ALA A 309 5.13 -2.54 -17.04
N ALA A 310 4.51 -3.05 -15.98
CA ALA A 310 4.87 -4.33 -15.37
C ALA A 310 4.07 -5.54 -15.91
N SER A 311 2.83 -5.31 -16.37
CA SER A 311 1.90 -6.39 -16.77
C SER A 311 1.35 -6.27 -18.20
N GLY A 312 1.67 -5.20 -18.92
CA GLY A 312 0.93 -4.80 -20.11
C GLY A 312 -0.42 -4.15 -19.76
N TRP A 313 -1.05 -3.57 -20.78
CA TRP A 313 -2.40 -3.00 -20.69
C TRP A 313 -3.45 -4.13 -20.67
N SER A 314 -3.91 -4.49 -19.48
CA SER A 314 -5.01 -5.44 -19.30
C SER A 314 -6.36 -4.80 -19.68
N PRO A 315 -7.43 -5.61 -19.86
CA PRO A 315 -8.76 -5.09 -20.13
C PRO A 315 -9.24 -4.12 -19.04
N ASP A 316 -8.99 -4.44 -17.76
CA ASP A 316 -9.36 -3.59 -16.62
C ASP A 316 -8.58 -2.26 -16.62
N LEU A 317 -7.30 -2.27 -16.97
CA LEU A 317 -6.48 -1.06 -17.06
C LEU A 317 -6.94 -0.15 -18.20
N LEU A 318 -7.26 -0.74 -19.36
CA LEU A 318 -7.80 0.00 -20.51
C LEU A 318 -9.17 0.62 -20.18
N PHE A 319 -10.05 -0.17 -19.53
CA PHE A 319 -11.34 0.33 -19.07
C PHE A 319 -11.19 1.46 -18.04
N ALA A 320 -10.31 1.30 -17.04
CA ALA A 320 -10.02 2.35 -16.06
C ALA A 320 -9.45 3.62 -16.71
N ARG A 321 -8.58 3.48 -17.72
CA ARG A 321 -8.08 4.62 -18.49
C ARG A 321 -9.20 5.30 -19.29
N ALA A 322 -10.10 4.54 -19.90
CA ALA A 322 -11.28 5.08 -20.57
C ALA A 322 -12.15 5.91 -19.61
N GLU A 323 -12.42 5.38 -18.41
CA GLU A 323 -13.15 6.09 -17.35
C GLU A 323 -12.44 7.39 -16.93
N LEU A 324 -11.12 7.35 -16.76
CA LEU A 324 -10.33 8.53 -16.40
C LEU A 324 -10.54 9.68 -17.39
N TYR A 325 -10.46 9.41 -18.70
CA TYR A 325 -10.72 10.41 -19.73
C TYR A 325 -12.21 10.80 -19.77
N ARG A 326 -13.13 9.84 -19.68
CA ARG A 326 -14.58 10.10 -19.72
C ARG A 326 -15.01 11.09 -18.62
N THR A 327 -14.45 10.96 -17.41
CA THR A 327 -14.80 11.82 -16.27
C THR A 327 -14.41 13.29 -16.43
N ARG A 328 -13.39 13.61 -17.24
CA ARG A 328 -13.04 15.01 -17.57
C ARG A 328 -14.06 15.68 -18.49
N GLY A 329 -14.77 14.89 -19.30
CA GLY A 329 -16.00 15.28 -19.95
C GLY A 329 -15.91 16.35 -21.06
N ASN A 330 -14.71 16.81 -21.46
CA ASN A 330 -14.57 17.67 -22.63
C ASN A 330 -14.55 16.85 -23.93
N PRO A 331 -14.90 17.43 -25.10
CA PRO A 331 -15.09 16.66 -26.33
C PRO A 331 -13.88 15.84 -26.77
N ARG A 332 -12.66 16.37 -26.61
CA ARG A 332 -11.42 15.66 -26.97
C ARG A 332 -11.20 14.45 -26.06
N ASP A 333 -11.43 14.60 -24.77
CA ASP A 333 -11.29 13.48 -23.81
C ASP A 333 -12.35 12.42 -24.04
N LEU A 334 -13.57 12.77 -24.47
CA LEU A 334 -14.62 11.80 -24.81
C LEU A 334 -14.24 10.94 -26.03
N GLN A 335 -13.56 11.53 -27.03
CA GLN A 335 -13.02 10.77 -28.17
C GLN A 335 -11.95 9.79 -27.73
N VAL A 336 -11.03 10.22 -26.87
CA VAL A 336 -9.97 9.36 -26.31
C VAL A 336 -10.57 8.25 -25.44
N ALA A 337 -11.55 8.57 -24.60
CA ALA A 337 -12.27 7.59 -23.80
C ALA A 337 -12.95 6.53 -24.69
N ALA A 338 -13.64 6.95 -25.76
CA ALA A 338 -14.27 6.05 -26.70
C ALA A 338 -13.27 5.07 -27.33
N GLN A 339 -12.09 5.56 -27.70
CA GLN A 339 -11.00 4.71 -28.20
C GLN A 339 -10.56 3.67 -27.16
N TYR A 340 -10.31 4.08 -25.92
CA TYR A 340 -9.90 3.15 -24.86
C TYR A 340 -10.98 2.13 -24.49
N TYR A 341 -12.27 2.47 -24.55
CA TYR A 341 -13.33 1.45 -24.39
C TYR A 341 -13.30 0.40 -25.50
N ARG A 342 -13.06 0.81 -26.77
CA ARG A 342 -12.94 -0.15 -27.87
C ARG A 342 -11.73 -1.07 -27.67
N GLU A 343 -10.61 -0.51 -27.22
CA GLU A 343 -9.41 -1.29 -26.87
C GLU A 343 -9.67 -2.25 -25.71
N ALA A 344 -10.33 -1.79 -24.64
CA ALA A 344 -10.71 -2.63 -23.51
C ALA A 344 -11.61 -3.80 -23.95
N ARG A 345 -12.60 -3.53 -24.81
CA ARG A 345 -13.48 -4.56 -25.40
C ARG A 345 -12.67 -5.55 -26.24
N ALA A 346 -11.79 -5.07 -27.10
CA ALA A 346 -10.94 -5.92 -27.94
C ALA A 346 -9.99 -6.79 -27.10
N ALA A 347 -9.54 -6.30 -25.94
CA ALA A 347 -8.73 -7.03 -24.98
C ALA A 347 -9.55 -8.05 -24.15
N GLY A 348 -10.88 -8.01 -24.22
CA GLY A 348 -11.77 -8.97 -23.54
C GLY A 348 -12.44 -8.46 -22.27
N TYR A 349 -12.58 -7.14 -22.07
CA TYR A 349 -13.34 -6.59 -20.95
C TYR A 349 -14.81 -7.00 -21.08
N ALA A 350 -15.36 -7.65 -20.05
CA ALA A 350 -16.69 -8.27 -20.09
C ALA A 350 -17.78 -7.49 -19.35
N GLY A 351 -17.42 -6.43 -18.61
CA GLY A 351 -18.39 -5.66 -17.81
C GLY A 351 -19.37 -4.87 -18.69
N PRO A 352 -20.70 -4.98 -18.47
CA PRO A 352 -21.70 -4.31 -19.29
C PRO A 352 -21.62 -2.77 -19.21
N GLU A 353 -21.04 -2.24 -18.14
CA GLU A 353 -20.79 -0.80 -17.98
C GLU A 353 -19.90 -0.20 -19.06
N LEU A 354 -19.08 -1.01 -19.76
CA LEU A 354 -18.32 -0.58 -20.94
C LEU A 354 -19.27 -0.06 -22.01
N ASP A 355 -20.28 -0.85 -22.37
CA ASP A 355 -21.23 -0.52 -23.42
C ASP A 355 -22.08 0.70 -23.05
N ARG A 356 -22.46 0.81 -21.78
CA ARG A 356 -23.15 2.00 -21.25
C ARG A 356 -22.28 3.24 -21.38
N ASN A 357 -21.05 3.19 -20.87
CA ASN A 357 -20.21 4.37 -20.73
C ASN A 357 -19.64 4.82 -22.09
N LEU A 358 -19.29 3.88 -22.97
CA LEU A 358 -18.96 4.16 -24.37
C LEU A 358 -20.13 4.81 -25.10
N GLY A 359 -21.33 4.24 -24.99
CA GLY A 359 -22.53 4.78 -25.65
C GLY A 359 -22.81 6.22 -25.22
N LEU A 360 -22.79 6.49 -23.92
CA LEU A 360 -22.97 7.86 -23.39
C LEU A 360 -21.87 8.83 -23.85
N ALA A 361 -20.62 8.38 -23.94
CA ALA A 361 -19.52 9.21 -24.43
C ALA A 361 -19.67 9.55 -25.93
N LEU A 362 -20.06 8.56 -26.75
CA LEU A 362 -20.29 8.72 -28.18
C LEU A 362 -21.46 9.66 -28.49
N LEU A 363 -22.58 9.53 -27.77
CA LEU A 363 -23.73 10.44 -27.92
C LEU A 363 -23.31 11.90 -27.63
N ARG A 364 -22.55 12.12 -26.55
CA ARG A 364 -22.05 13.46 -26.19
C ARG A 364 -21.03 14.02 -27.19
N ASN A 365 -20.37 13.16 -27.96
CA ASN A 365 -19.42 13.54 -29.00
C ASN A 365 -20.07 13.58 -30.41
N GLY A 366 -21.39 13.46 -30.52
CA GLY A 366 -22.12 13.55 -31.79
C GLY A 366 -22.10 12.27 -32.64
N GLN A 367 -21.55 11.16 -32.13
CA GLN A 367 -21.52 9.86 -32.80
C GLN A 367 -22.78 9.06 -32.46
N ALA A 368 -23.94 9.58 -32.86
CA ALA A 368 -25.24 9.12 -32.39
C ALA A 368 -25.54 7.64 -32.70
N GLU A 369 -25.23 7.19 -33.92
CA GLU A 369 -25.54 5.84 -34.37
C GLU A 369 -24.76 4.76 -33.60
N GLU A 370 -23.43 4.89 -33.54
CA GLU A 370 -22.57 4.01 -32.76
C GLU A 370 -22.92 4.10 -31.26
N GLY A 371 -23.23 5.30 -30.76
CA GLY A 371 -23.64 5.51 -29.38
C GLY A 371 -24.91 4.73 -29.01
N ARG A 372 -25.96 4.79 -29.85
CA ARG A 372 -27.19 4.02 -29.66
C ARG A 372 -26.96 2.52 -29.77
N GLN A 373 -26.10 2.07 -30.69
CA GLN A 373 -25.75 0.65 -30.81
C GLN A 373 -25.11 0.14 -29.52
N SER A 374 -24.16 0.90 -28.95
CA SER A 374 -23.51 0.57 -27.68
C SER A 374 -24.51 0.54 -26.51
N LEU A 375 -25.41 1.53 -26.42
CA LEU A 375 -26.44 1.54 -25.37
C LEU A 375 -27.45 0.39 -25.49
N ASN A 376 -27.78 -0.04 -26.71
CA ASN A 376 -28.61 -1.23 -26.92
C ASN A 376 -27.91 -2.52 -26.47
N ALA A 377 -26.60 -2.65 -26.72
CA ALA A 377 -25.81 -3.77 -26.21
C ALA A 377 -25.82 -3.81 -24.67
N TYR A 378 -25.68 -2.65 -24.02
CA TYR A 378 -25.83 -2.53 -22.56
C TYR A 378 -27.21 -2.99 -22.07
N LEU A 379 -28.30 -2.51 -22.70
CA LEU A 379 -29.66 -2.88 -22.31
C LEU A 379 -29.95 -4.37 -22.53
N ALA A 380 -29.31 -5.02 -23.51
CA ALA A 380 -29.41 -6.45 -23.72
C ALA A 380 -28.65 -7.24 -22.63
N ALA A 381 -27.47 -6.76 -22.23
CA ALA A 381 -26.64 -7.40 -21.21
C ALA A 381 -27.17 -7.17 -19.77
N ALA A 382 -27.78 -6.03 -19.49
CA ALA A 382 -28.25 -5.62 -18.17
C ALA A 382 -29.67 -4.98 -18.22
N PRO A 383 -30.71 -5.74 -18.61
CA PRO A 383 -32.05 -5.19 -18.85
C PRO A 383 -32.74 -4.61 -17.61
N GLU A 384 -32.38 -5.10 -16.43
CA GLU A 384 -32.93 -4.74 -15.11
C GLU A 384 -32.02 -3.79 -14.32
N ALA A 385 -30.99 -3.21 -14.96
CA ALA A 385 -30.14 -2.22 -14.30
C ALA A 385 -30.97 -1.00 -13.84
N GLY A 386 -30.62 -0.42 -12.68
CA GLY A 386 -31.37 0.71 -12.10
C GLY A 386 -31.45 1.95 -13.00
N ASP A 387 -30.52 2.10 -13.95
CA ASP A 387 -30.50 3.17 -14.95
C ASP A 387 -31.13 2.77 -16.30
N ALA A 388 -31.58 1.52 -16.49
CA ALA A 388 -32.04 1.00 -17.78
C ALA A 388 -33.22 1.80 -18.37
N LYS A 389 -34.15 2.26 -17.53
CA LYS A 389 -35.28 3.11 -17.98
C LYS A 389 -34.80 4.43 -18.59
N MET A 390 -33.79 5.06 -17.98
CA MET A 390 -33.18 6.30 -18.49
C MET A 390 -32.45 6.02 -19.81
N ILE A 391 -31.68 4.92 -19.87
CA ILE A 391 -30.95 4.56 -21.10
C ILE A 391 -31.90 4.24 -22.26
N ARG A 392 -33.02 3.54 -22.03
CA ARG A 392 -34.05 3.28 -23.07
C ARG A 392 -34.60 4.57 -23.66
N ALA A 393 -34.84 5.59 -22.84
CA ALA A 393 -35.32 6.90 -23.29
C ALA A 393 -34.28 7.64 -24.16
N LEU A 394 -32.98 7.49 -23.86
CA LEU A 394 -31.91 8.09 -24.66
C LEU A 394 -31.74 7.45 -26.03
N VAL A 395 -32.02 6.14 -26.15
CA VAL A 395 -31.89 5.41 -27.42
C VAL A 395 -33.08 5.63 -28.35
N ALA A 396 -34.27 5.90 -27.78
CA ALA A 396 -35.50 6.12 -28.55
C ALA A 396 -35.56 7.49 -29.27
N ASN A 397 -34.78 8.46 -28.79
CA ASN A 397 -34.59 9.78 -29.40
C ASN A 397 -33.38 9.77 -30.32
#